data_AF-A0A9Q4A8Q2-F1
#
_entry.id   AF-A0A9Q4A8Q2-F1
#
_cell.length_a   1.000
_cell.length_b   1.000
_cell.length_c   1.000
_cell.angle_alpha   90.00
_cell.angle_beta   90.00
_cell.angle_gamma   90.00
#
_symmetry.space_group_name_H-M   'P 1'
#
loop_
_entity.id
_entity.type
_entity.pdbx_description
1 polymer ?
#
loop_
_entity_poly.entity_id
_entity_poly.type
_entity_poly.pdbx_seq_one_letter_code
_entity_poly.pdbx_strand_id
1 'polypeptide(L)'
;MARSIWGDLPPVTVAAPPARVSVKKAAEQVGQVLQEVGENALALNSLAMEKRKMKPLFKGFNPEQITPKDLNRAGMILYKFGMIDNHTAELMSRAGDEFDSKGKLVDPNKEINAMEFFANRIIDMKEKALSGDPYAQILLPDYIKTLHVMQNLQAFAESGDSYDMRKIKDMESKGLVKRTPNAQA
;
A
#
# COMPACT_ATOMS: atom_id res chain seq x y z
N MET A 1 57.79 -8.10 30.03
CA MET A 1 57.39 -6.79 29.49
C MET A 1 57.02 -6.97 28.03
N ALA A 2 55.73 -7.15 27.73
CA ALA A 2 55.25 -7.31 26.35
C ALA A 2 54.85 -5.92 25.82
N ARG A 3 55.52 -5.46 24.75
CA ARG A 3 55.18 -4.21 24.06
C ARG A 3 54.07 -4.50 23.05
N SER A 4 52.94 -3.82 23.16
CA SER A 4 51.88 -3.88 22.15
C SER A 4 52.39 -3.25 20.86
N ILE A 5 52.21 -3.97 19.75
CA ILE A 5 52.64 -3.59 18.39
C ILE A 5 51.60 -2.72 17.68
N TRP A 6 50.49 -2.44 18.35
CA TRP A 6 49.37 -1.66 17.85
C TRP A 6 49.48 -0.27 18.44
N GLY A 7 50.00 0.67 17.65
CA GLY A 7 49.92 2.10 17.98
C GLY A 7 48.44 2.53 18.05
N ASP A 8 48.16 3.48 18.93
CA ASP A 8 46.82 4.05 19.12
C ASP A 8 46.23 4.51 17.79
N LEU A 9 45.23 3.78 17.29
CA LEU A 9 44.49 4.19 16.11
C LEU A 9 43.66 5.43 16.46
N PRO A 10 43.69 6.49 15.62
CA PRO A 10 42.88 7.67 15.87
C PRO A 10 41.39 7.31 15.83
N PRO A 11 40.56 7.96 16.67
CA PRO A 11 39.13 7.66 16.73
C PRO A 11 38.48 7.94 15.37
N VAL A 12 37.92 6.90 14.75
CA VAL A 12 37.14 7.03 13.51
C VAL A 12 35.79 7.65 13.86
N THR A 13 35.62 8.94 13.57
CA THR A 13 34.32 9.60 13.68
C THR A 13 33.49 9.25 12.45
N VAL A 14 32.60 8.27 12.58
CA VAL A 14 31.59 8.00 11.54
C VAL A 14 30.54 9.10 11.62
N ALA A 15 30.58 10.04 10.68
CA ALA A 15 29.54 11.04 10.54
C ALA A 15 28.22 10.31 10.23
N ALA A 16 27.21 10.51 11.09
CA ALA A 16 25.87 10.01 10.80
C ALA A 16 25.41 10.59 9.46
N PRO A 17 24.87 9.77 8.53
CA PRO A 17 24.35 10.29 7.28
C PRO A 17 23.27 11.34 7.61
N PRO A 18 23.20 12.44 6.84
CA PRO A 18 22.20 13.48 7.07
C PRO A 18 20.82 12.84 7.09
N ALA A 19 19.97 13.30 8.02
CA ALA A 19 18.58 12.85 8.10
C ALA A 19 17.95 12.97 6.71
N ARG A 20 17.38 11.87 6.21
CA ARG A 20 16.66 11.88 4.93
C ARG A 20 15.52 12.87 5.09
N VAL A 21 15.64 14.03 4.44
CA VAL A 21 14.54 14.99 4.34
C VAL A 21 13.51 14.31 3.45
N SER A 22 12.49 13.71 4.06
CA SER A 22 11.29 13.33 3.34
C SER A 22 10.58 14.63 2.96
N VAL A 23 10.96 15.21 1.83
CA VAL A 23 10.13 16.25 1.21
C VAL A 23 8.83 15.54 0.89
N LYS A 24 7.78 15.80 1.67
CA LYS A 24 6.43 15.38 1.31
C LYS A 24 6.19 15.92 -0.10
N LYS A 25 6.09 15.02 -1.08
CA LYS A 25 5.82 15.44 -2.46
C LYS A 25 4.47 16.17 -2.46
N ALA A 26 4.33 17.17 -3.31
CA ALA A 26 3.14 18.00 -3.33
C ALA A 26 1.89 17.10 -3.50
N ALA A 27 0.80 17.42 -2.80
CA ALA A 27 -0.44 16.64 -2.87
C ALA A 27 -0.97 16.48 -4.32
N GLU A 28 -0.69 17.47 -5.17
CA GLU A 28 -0.97 17.43 -6.61
C GLU A 28 -0.23 16.30 -7.33
N GLN A 29 1.04 16.06 -6.98
CA GLN A 29 1.87 15.00 -7.58
C GLN A 29 1.38 13.61 -7.15
N VAL A 30 0.96 13.48 -5.89
CA VAL A 30 0.29 12.26 -5.39
C VAL A 30 -1.00 12.00 -6.17
N GLY A 31 -1.84 13.03 -6.34
CA GLY A 31 -3.09 12.93 -7.11
C GLY A 31 -2.86 12.53 -8.57
N GLN A 32 -1.86 13.12 -9.24
CA GLN A 32 -1.49 12.76 -10.61
C GLN A 32 -1.05 11.31 -10.73
N VAL A 33 -0.25 10.79 -9.78
CA VAL A 33 0.18 9.39 -9.82
C VAL A 33 -0.99 8.44 -9.57
N LEU A 34 -1.89 8.76 -8.64
CA LEU A 34 -3.10 7.95 -8.43
C LEU A 34 -3.95 7.87 -9.71
N GLN A 35 -4.05 8.98 -10.46
CA GLN A 35 -4.74 9.01 -11.75
C GLN A 35 -3.99 8.22 -12.83
N GLU A 36 -2.67 8.36 -12.92
CA GLU A 36 -1.83 7.69 -13.92
C GLU A 36 -1.76 6.18 -13.71
N VAL A 37 -1.66 5.74 -12.45
CA VAL A 37 -1.72 4.33 -12.07
C VAL A 37 -3.08 3.73 -12.44
N GLY A 38 -4.14 4.54 -12.37
CA GLY A 38 -5.48 4.15 -12.80
C GLY A 38 -6.07 3.07 -11.92
N GLU A 39 -6.81 2.15 -12.53
CA GLU A 39 -7.60 1.14 -11.82
C GLU A 39 -7.32 -0.26 -12.37
N ASN A 40 -7.30 -1.25 -11.48
CA ASN A 40 -7.20 -2.65 -11.86
C ASN A 40 -8.09 -3.52 -10.97
N ALA A 41 -9.29 -3.85 -11.47
CA ALA A 41 -10.26 -4.69 -10.76
C ALA A 41 -9.76 -6.12 -10.51
N LEU A 42 -8.78 -6.60 -11.29
CA LEU A 42 -8.23 -7.96 -11.14
C LEU A 42 -7.19 -8.07 -10.02
N ALA A 43 -6.75 -6.95 -9.44
CA ALA A 43 -5.74 -6.95 -8.38
C ALA A 43 -6.25 -7.65 -7.10
N LEU A 44 -7.57 -7.74 -6.91
CA LEU A 44 -8.18 -8.42 -5.76
C LEU A 44 -9.47 -9.14 -6.19
N ASN A 45 -9.55 -10.45 -5.94
CA ASN A 45 -10.72 -11.25 -6.32
C ASN A 45 -11.89 -11.08 -5.33
N SER A 46 -12.59 -9.95 -5.45
CA SER A 46 -13.75 -9.61 -4.62
C SER A 46 -14.91 -10.60 -4.75
N LEU A 47 -15.09 -11.27 -5.90
CA LEU A 47 -16.10 -12.32 -6.05
C LEU A 47 -15.80 -13.53 -5.16
N ALA A 48 -14.53 -13.94 -5.08
CA ALA A 48 -14.12 -14.99 -4.16
C ALA A 48 -14.28 -14.56 -2.69
N MET A 49 -14.02 -13.29 -2.36
CA MET A 49 -14.23 -12.73 -1.03
C MET A 49 -15.72 -12.70 -0.64
N GLU A 50 -16.59 -12.33 -1.57
CA GLU A 50 -18.05 -12.33 -1.39
C GLU A 50 -18.57 -13.74 -1.13
N LYS A 51 -18.18 -14.72 -1.96
CA LYS A 51 -18.55 -16.14 -1.76
C LYS A 51 -18.13 -16.68 -0.40
N ARG A 52 -17.03 -16.15 0.15
CA ARG A 52 -16.51 -16.46 1.49
C ARG A 52 -17.07 -15.59 2.60
N LYS A 53 -18.04 -14.72 2.29
CA LYS A 53 -18.70 -13.80 3.22
C LYS A 53 -17.72 -12.93 4.00
N MET A 54 -16.65 -12.48 3.35
CA MET A 54 -15.54 -11.77 4.01
C MET A 54 -15.83 -10.30 4.33
N LYS A 55 -16.93 -9.71 3.82
CA LYS A 55 -17.27 -8.28 4.03
C LYS A 55 -17.19 -7.82 5.50
N PRO A 56 -17.72 -8.55 6.49
CA PRO A 56 -17.65 -8.13 7.90
C PRO A 56 -16.23 -8.01 8.45
N LEU A 57 -15.25 -8.71 7.86
CA LEU A 57 -13.85 -8.69 8.30
C LEU A 57 -13.14 -7.37 7.96
N PHE A 58 -13.69 -6.60 7.01
CA PHE A 58 -13.13 -5.35 6.51
C PHE A 58 -14.07 -4.17 6.73
N LYS A 59 -15.05 -4.31 7.62
CA LYS A 59 -15.98 -3.22 7.93
C LYS A 59 -15.21 -1.99 8.41
N GLY A 60 -15.44 -0.84 7.77
CA GLY A 60 -14.77 0.42 8.11
C GLY A 60 -13.33 0.52 7.60
N PHE A 61 -12.88 -0.39 6.73
CA PHE A 61 -11.58 -0.26 6.07
C PHE A 61 -11.56 1.00 5.19
N ASN A 62 -10.74 1.98 5.58
CA ASN A 62 -10.50 3.20 4.83
C ASN A 62 -8.98 3.43 4.71
N PRO A 63 -8.35 3.15 3.56
CA PRO A 63 -6.90 3.26 3.43
C PRO A 63 -6.38 4.70 3.49
N GLU A 64 -7.23 5.72 3.42
CA GLU A 64 -6.84 7.13 3.60
C GLU A 64 -6.79 7.55 5.07
N GLN A 65 -7.44 6.79 5.95
CA GLN A 65 -7.51 6.99 7.40
C GLN A 65 -7.46 5.64 8.09
N ILE A 66 -6.26 5.05 8.17
CA ILE A 66 -6.05 3.73 8.76
C ILE A 66 -4.83 3.72 9.68
N THR A 67 -4.90 2.93 10.75
CA THR A 67 -3.71 2.67 11.58
C THR A 67 -2.81 1.63 10.89
N PRO A 68 -1.47 1.73 11.02
CA PRO A 68 -0.56 0.69 10.51
C PRO A 68 -0.92 -0.71 11.00
N LYS A 69 -1.40 -0.82 12.24
CA LYS A 69 -1.89 -2.07 12.83
C LYS A 69 -3.08 -2.65 12.07
N ASP A 70 -4.09 -1.84 11.74
CA ASP A 70 -5.28 -2.30 11.02
C ASP A 70 -4.99 -2.60 9.56
N LEU A 71 -4.07 -1.85 8.94
CA LEU A 71 -3.60 -2.12 7.59
C LEU A 71 -2.84 -3.46 7.50
N ASN A 72 -1.94 -3.71 8.46
CA ASN A 72 -1.26 -5.00 8.60
C ASN A 72 -2.26 -6.14 8.82
N ARG A 73 -3.25 -5.93 9.70
CA ARG A 73 -4.33 -6.90 9.94
C ARG A 73 -5.08 -7.22 8.64
N ALA A 74 -5.44 -6.21 7.86
CA ALA A 74 -6.13 -6.40 6.59
C ALA A 74 -5.29 -7.23 5.60
N GLY A 75 -4.01 -6.88 5.43
CA GLY A 75 -3.07 -7.64 4.59
C GLY A 75 -2.93 -9.10 5.03
N MET A 76 -2.79 -9.35 6.34
CA MET A 76 -2.70 -10.70 6.88
C MET A 76 -3.97 -11.52 6.69
N ILE A 77 -5.16 -10.91 6.80
CA ILE A 77 -6.42 -11.61 6.50
C ILE A 77 -6.44 -11.99 5.02
N LEU A 78 -6.17 -11.05 4.12
CA LEU A 78 -6.17 -11.31 2.68
C LEU A 78 -5.18 -12.43 2.32
N TYR A 79 -3.97 -12.41 2.88
CA TYR A 79 -2.97 -13.46 2.67
C TYR A 79 -3.43 -14.82 3.18
N LYS A 80 -3.97 -14.91 4.41
CA LYS A 80 -4.47 -16.17 4.99
C LYS A 80 -5.59 -16.80 4.17
N PHE A 81 -6.41 -15.99 3.52
CA PHE A 81 -7.46 -16.47 2.62
C PHE A 81 -6.94 -16.69 1.18
N GLY A 82 -5.67 -16.44 0.88
CA GLY A 82 -5.11 -16.59 -0.45
C GLY A 82 -5.64 -15.59 -1.47
N MET A 83 -6.06 -14.40 -1.00
CA MET A 83 -6.53 -13.31 -1.88
C MET A 83 -5.36 -12.49 -2.43
N ILE A 84 -4.23 -12.46 -1.71
CA ILE A 84 -2.98 -11.80 -2.10
C ILE A 84 -1.80 -12.69 -1.74
N ASP A 85 -0.65 -12.44 -2.37
CA ASP A 85 0.61 -13.10 -2.03
C ASP A 85 1.25 -12.50 -0.76
N ASN A 86 2.27 -13.19 -0.26
CA ASN A 86 2.99 -12.78 0.96
C ASN A 86 3.68 -11.42 0.78
N HIS A 87 4.19 -11.13 -0.43
CA HIS A 87 4.92 -9.90 -0.67
C HIS A 87 4.01 -8.67 -0.60
N THR A 88 2.82 -8.75 -1.19
CA THR A 88 1.79 -7.71 -1.11
C THR A 88 1.38 -7.47 0.35
N ALA A 89 1.19 -8.54 1.12
CA ALA A 89 0.86 -8.44 2.55
C ALA A 89 2.00 -7.77 3.36
N GLU A 90 3.25 -8.08 3.03
CA GLU A 90 4.43 -7.45 3.63
C GLU A 90 4.55 -5.97 3.25
N LEU A 91 4.22 -5.59 2.02
CA LEU A 91 4.18 -4.18 1.64
C LEU A 91 3.10 -3.43 2.43
N MET A 92 1.91 -4.02 2.60
CA MET A 92 0.85 -3.44 3.43
C MET A 92 1.27 -3.28 4.89
N SER A 93 2.04 -4.23 5.45
CA SER A 93 2.47 -4.13 6.86
C SER A 93 3.51 -3.04 7.09
N ARG A 94 4.31 -2.70 6.08
CA ARG A 94 5.34 -1.65 6.14
C ARG A 94 4.79 -0.23 5.98
N ALA A 95 3.55 -0.08 5.52
CA ALA A 95 2.95 1.22 5.32
C ALA A 95 2.62 1.87 6.68
N GLY A 96 3.22 3.03 6.91
CA GLY A 96 3.11 3.73 8.19
C GLY A 96 4.11 3.28 9.26
N ASP A 97 5.01 2.36 8.94
CA ASP A 97 6.26 2.17 9.69
C ASP A 97 7.18 3.37 9.41
N GLU A 98 6.79 4.55 9.88
CA GLU A 98 7.73 5.63 10.07
C GLU A 98 8.65 5.20 11.21
N PHE A 99 9.93 5.03 10.91
CA PHE A 99 10.94 4.78 11.92
C PHE A 99 11.54 6.11 12.34
N ASP A 100 11.65 6.35 13.64
CA ASP A 100 12.40 7.49 14.17
C ASP A 100 13.88 7.35 13.78
N SER A 101 14.67 8.39 14.05
CA SER A 101 16.11 8.39 13.78
C SER A 101 16.90 7.31 14.53
N LYS A 102 16.25 6.57 15.44
CA LYS A 102 16.80 5.47 16.22
C LYS A 102 16.23 4.11 15.79
N GLY A 103 15.45 4.06 14.71
CA GLY A 103 14.88 2.82 14.19
C GLY A 103 13.65 2.31 14.95
N LYS A 104 12.96 3.14 15.73
CA LYS A 104 11.72 2.78 16.44
C LYS A 104 10.48 3.24 15.67
N LEU A 105 9.43 2.42 15.66
CA LEU A 105 8.14 2.80 15.08
C LEU A 105 7.61 4.10 15.73
N VAL A 106 7.24 5.08 14.92
CA VAL A 106 6.90 6.44 15.37
C VAL A 106 5.53 6.52 16.06
N ASP A 107 4.57 5.64 15.75
CA ASP A 107 3.43 5.25 16.61
C ASP A 107 2.50 4.32 15.79
N PRO A 108 2.35 3.02 16.13
CA PRO A 108 1.50 2.10 15.37
C PRO A 108 -0.01 2.41 15.46
N ASN A 109 -0.43 3.30 16.34
CA ASN A 109 -1.84 3.66 16.53
C ASN A 109 -2.22 4.98 15.87
N LYS A 110 -1.26 5.72 15.31
CA LYS A 110 -1.53 6.96 14.61
C LYS A 110 -2.09 6.64 13.22
N GLU A 111 -3.23 7.24 12.89
CA GLU A 111 -3.81 7.11 11.56
C GLU A 111 -2.90 7.73 10.50
N ILE A 112 -2.81 7.06 9.37
CA ILE A 112 -2.06 7.47 8.19
C ILE A 112 -2.94 7.41 6.96
N ASN A 113 -2.53 8.16 5.93
CA ASN A 113 -3.01 7.97 4.57
C ASN A 113 -2.10 6.96 3.86
N ALA A 114 -2.51 5.69 3.84
CA ALA A 114 -1.76 4.62 3.18
C ALA A 114 -1.72 4.82 1.65
N MET A 115 -2.79 5.36 1.06
CA MET A 115 -2.81 5.67 -0.38
C MET A 115 -1.73 6.68 -0.75
N GLU A 116 -1.59 7.75 0.03
CA GLU A 116 -0.54 8.76 -0.11
C GLU A 116 0.86 8.15 0.11
N PHE A 117 1.02 7.29 1.12
CA PHE A 117 2.29 6.59 1.35
C PHE A 117 2.71 5.79 0.12
N PHE A 118 1.82 4.96 -0.42
CA PHE A 118 2.12 4.12 -1.58
C PHE A 118 2.33 4.94 -2.86
N ALA A 119 1.54 6.00 -3.07
CA ALA A 119 1.75 6.92 -4.19
C ALA A 119 3.15 7.56 -4.14
N ASN A 120 3.59 8.03 -2.97
CA ASN A 120 4.94 8.56 -2.78
C ASN A 120 6.02 7.52 -3.08
N ARG A 121 5.84 6.27 -2.63
CA ARG A 121 6.75 5.17 -2.96
C ARG A 121 6.80 4.87 -4.46
N ILE A 122 5.66 4.92 -5.15
CA ILE A 122 5.58 4.75 -6.60
C ILE A 122 6.35 5.86 -7.30
N ILE A 123 6.19 7.12 -6.89
CA ILE A 123 6.95 8.23 -7.50
C ILE A 123 8.46 8.02 -7.29
N ASP A 124 8.91 7.69 -6.08
CA ASP A 124 10.31 7.41 -5.79
C ASP A 124 10.87 6.25 -6.62
N MET A 125 10.09 5.17 -6.77
CA MET A 125 10.48 4.02 -7.58
C MET A 125 10.52 4.37 -9.07
N LYS A 126 9.59 5.19 -9.59
CA LYS A 126 9.62 5.68 -10.98
C LYS A 126 10.87 6.50 -11.25
N GLU A 127 11.19 7.45 -10.38
CA GLU A 127 12.40 8.29 -10.51
C GLU A 127 13.68 7.43 -10.52
N LYS A 128 13.78 6.46 -9.60
CA LYS A 128 14.93 5.55 -9.52
C LYS A 128 15.02 4.61 -10.71
N ALA A 129 13.89 4.07 -11.16
CA ALA A 129 13.83 3.19 -12.34
C ALA A 129 14.28 3.93 -13.60
N LEU A 130 13.90 5.19 -13.76
CA LEU A 130 14.36 6.07 -14.85
C LEU A 130 15.87 6.35 -14.75
N SER A 131 16.43 6.43 -13.55
CA SER A 131 17.88 6.55 -13.34
C SER A 131 18.65 5.24 -13.54
N GLY A 132 17.97 4.14 -13.90
CA GLY A 132 18.59 2.85 -14.18
C GLY A 132 18.75 1.92 -12.97
N ASP A 133 18.06 2.19 -11.85
CA ASP A 133 18.07 1.30 -10.69
C ASP A 133 17.27 0.01 -10.97
N PRO A 134 17.92 -1.16 -11.04
CA PRO A 134 17.24 -2.42 -11.36
C PRO A 134 16.30 -2.87 -10.25
N TYR A 135 16.57 -2.52 -8.99
CA TYR A 135 15.71 -2.86 -7.86
C TYR A 135 14.39 -2.09 -7.94
N ALA A 136 14.46 -0.80 -8.30
CA ALA A 136 13.27 0.01 -8.49
C ALA A 136 12.39 -0.47 -9.64
N GLN A 137 13.00 -0.93 -10.75
CA GLN A 137 12.26 -1.51 -11.89
C GLN A 137 11.50 -2.78 -11.50
N ILE A 138 12.10 -3.63 -10.67
CA ILE A 138 11.49 -4.88 -10.22
C ILE A 138 10.36 -4.63 -9.23
N LEU A 139 10.52 -3.67 -8.30
CA LEU A 139 9.52 -3.44 -7.24
C LEU A 139 8.38 -2.51 -7.62
N LEU A 140 8.55 -1.63 -8.60
CA LEU A 140 7.53 -0.68 -9.01
C LEU A 140 6.16 -1.35 -9.28
N PRO A 141 6.08 -2.49 -10.01
CA PRO A 141 4.84 -3.22 -10.21
C PRO A 141 4.18 -3.70 -8.91
N ASP A 142 4.95 -4.10 -7.90
CA ASP A 142 4.43 -4.60 -6.63
C ASP A 142 3.80 -3.49 -5.78
N TYR A 143 4.41 -2.29 -5.78
CA TYR A 143 3.80 -1.11 -5.14
C TYR A 143 2.49 -0.70 -5.83
N ILE A 144 2.46 -0.72 -7.17
CA ILE A 144 1.25 -0.43 -7.95
C ILE A 144 0.16 -1.46 -7.66
N LYS A 145 0.51 -2.75 -7.67
CA LYS A 145 -0.42 -3.85 -7.35
C LYS A 145 -1.01 -3.68 -5.94
N THR A 146 -0.17 -3.35 -4.96
CA THR A 146 -0.60 -3.15 -3.57
C THR A 146 -1.58 -1.97 -3.45
N LEU A 147 -1.33 -0.87 -4.17
CA LEU A 147 -2.26 0.24 -4.25
C LEU A 147 -3.64 -0.21 -4.78
N HIS A 148 -3.68 -0.97 -5.88
CA HIS A 148 -4.93 -1.48 -6.43
C HIS A 148 -5.65 -2.46 -5.50
N VAL A 149 -4.90 -3.30 -4.77
CA VAL A 149 -5.48 -4.18 -3.74
C VAL A 149 -6.22 -3.36 -2.68
N MET A 150 -5.62 -2.27 -2.19
CA MET A 150 -6.26 -1.41 -1.19
C MET A 150 -7.51 -0.70 -1.75
N GLN A 151 -7.46 -0.18 -2.98
CA GLN A 151 -8.61 0.42 -3.65
C GLN A 151 -9.77 -0.57 -3.77
N ASN A 152 -9.49 -1.77 -4.25
CA ASN A 152 -10.50 -2.82 -4.42
C ASN A 152 -11.02 -3.33 -3.08
N LEU A 153 -10.18 -3.38 -2.05
CA LEU A 153 -10.59 -3.78 -0.70
C LEU A 153 -11.53 -2.75 -0.08
N GLN A 154 -11.24 -1.47 -0.22
CA GLN A 154 -12.13 -0.38 0.21
C GLN A 154 -13.49 -0.47 -0.49
N ALA A 155 -13.48 -0.66 -1.81
CA ALA A 155 -14.71 -0.85 -2.57
C ALA A 155 -15.50 -2.07 -2.08
N PHE A 156 -14.83 -3.20 -1.84
CA PHE A 156 -15.49 -4.37 -1.29
C PHE A 156 -16.05 -4.14 0.13
N ALA A 157 -15.32 -3.44 1.00
CA ALA A 157 -15.74 -3.15 2.36
C ALA A 157 -17.04 -2.32 2.42
N GLU A 158 -17.13 -1.29 1.57
CA GLU A 158 -18.27 -0.37 1.49
C GLU A 158 -19.52 -1.02 0.87
N SER A 159 -19.41 -1.62 -0.32
CA SER A 159 -20.59 -2.12 -1.06
C SER A 159 -20.79 -3.62 -0.90
N GLY A 160 -19.73 -4.40 -0.69
CA GLY A 160 -19.75 -5.87 -0.79
C GLY A 160 -19.63 -6.38 -2.22
N ASP A 161 -19.72 -5.48 -3.20
CA ASP A 161 -19.59 -5.79 -4.61
C ASP A 161 -18.14 -5.67 -5.07
N SER A 162 -17.82 -6.38 -6.15
CA SER A 162 -16.61 -6.09 -6.92
C SER A 162 -16.69 -4.69 -7.55
N TYR A 163 -15.53 -4.13 -7.88
CA TYR A 163 -15.46 -2.86 -8.58
C TYR A 163 -16.16 -2.91 -9.95
N ASP A 164 -16.00 -4.00 -10.71
CA ASP A 164 -16.69 -4.19 -11.99
C ASP A 164 -18.21 -4.27 -11.81
N MET A 165 -18.69 -4.95 -10.76
CA MET A 165 -20.11 -4.96 -10.42
C MET A 165 -20.62 -3.57 -10.04
N ARG A 166 -19.82 -2.72 -9.37
CA ARG A 166 -20.18 -1.32 -9.14
C ARG A 166 -20.26 -0.54 -10.44
N LYS A 167 -19.29 -0.68 -11.35
CA LYS A 167 -19.35 -0.04 -12.68
C LYS A 167 -20.56 -0.50 -13.47
N ILE A 168 -20.88 -1.79 -13.43
CA ILE A 168 -22.09 -2.32 -14.08
C ILE A 168 -23.35 -1.74 -13.43
N LYS A 169 -23.46 -1.74 -12.10
CA LYS A 169 -24.61 -1.13 -11.38
C LYS A 169 -24.73 0.37 -11.64
N ASP A 170 -23.63 1.10 -11.76
CA ASP A 170 -23.60 2.53 -12.08
C ASP A 170 -24.00 2.78 -13.55
N MET A 171 -23.56 1.94 -14.48
CA MET A 171 -24.03 1.97 -15.88
C MET A 171 -25.52 1.61 -15.99
N GLU A 172 -26.01 0.65 -15.21
CA GLU A 172 -27.43 0.31 -15.11
C GLU A 172 -28.26 1.44 -14.50
N SER A 173 -27.73 2.15 -13.48
CA SER A 173 -28.40 3.30 -12.86
C SER A 173 -28.49 4.49 -13.82
N LYS A 174 -27.47 4.68 -14.65
CA LYS A 174 -27.41 5.69 -15.72
C LYS A 174 -28.14 5.28 -17.00
N GLY A 175 -28.75 4.09 -17.05
CA GLY A 175 -29.51 3.58 -18.20
C GLY A 175 -28.64 3.21 -19.41
N LEU A 176 -27.32 3.07 -19.24
CA LEU A 176 -26.37 2.73 -20.30
C LEU A 176 -26.34 1.23 -20.59
N VAL A 177 -26.78 0.39 -19.65
CA VAL A 177 -26.84 -1.08 -19.77
C VAL A 177 -28.20 -1.57 -19.24
N LYS A 178 -28.77 -2.63 -19.85
CA LYS A 178 -30.03 -3.23 -19.38
C LYS A 178 -29.83 -3.84 -17.98
N ARG A 179 -30.72 -3.51 -17.03
CA ARG A 179 -30.71 -4.07 -15.68
C ARG A 179 -30.72 -5.59 -15.71
N THR A 180 -29.75 -6.19 -15.04
CA THR A 180 -29.67 -7.64 -14.87
C THR A 180 -30.74 -8.07 -13.85
N PRO A 181 -31.74 -8.89 -14.22
CA PRO A 181 -32.78 -9.31 -13.28
C PRO A 181 -32.19 -10.41 -12.39
N ASN A 182 -31.42 -10.05 -11.34
CA ASN A 182 -31.11 -10.90 -10.17
C ASN A 182 -30.20 -10.23 -9.11
N ALA A 183 -30.29 -8.92 -8.90
CA ALA A 183 -29.73 -8.29 -7.70
C ALA A 183 -30.86 -8.15 -6.66
N GLN A 184 -31.05 -9.17 -5.82
CA GLN A 184 -31.87 -9.04 -4.62
C GLN A 184 -31.17 -8.08 -3.66
N ALA A 185 -31.95 -7.12 -3.15
CA ALA A 185 -31.53 -6.04 -2.24
C ALA A 185 -31.08 -6.57 -0.87
#